data_AF-A0A8B7PJX9-F1
#
_entry.id   AF-A0A8B7PJX9-F1
#
_cell.length_a   1.000
_cell.length_b   1.000
_cell.length_c   1.000
_cell.angle_alpha   90.00
_cell.angle_beta   90.00
_cell.angle_gamma   90.00
#
_symmetry.space_group_name_H-M   'P 1'
#
loop_
_entity.id
_entity.type
_entity.pdbx_description
1 polymer ?
#
loop_
_entity_poly.entity_id
_entity_poly.type
_entity_poly.pdbx_seq_one_letter_code
_entity_poly.pdbx_strand_id
1 'polypeptide(L)'
;MTHSNKMGKVLSDSGLQLLLGRAQASINEVSEMFMSKFGSIRISGGESWKDGIYFVTEAAEACGRAYMIPVSQFLQMMHQLTDPSDTVLRVQRFQTAVEGVPIIPTAMFNHQFVVFETQGCWWWSIEKNAEGLTLQRSRDVKAVRRRYRQQPRPEEVLLEEKNGTCDIRELVSFLYSERELTKIYHAFVSNCQHFVVDVYKHLTRSQEEKTLILEYSERYSRKVRYYL
;
A
#
# COMPACT_ATOMS: atom_id res chain seq x y z
N MET A 1 -5.71 -29.65 47.79
CA MET A 1 -6.62 -29.25 46.70
C MET A 1 -6.44 -27.76 46.45
N THR A 2 -5.77 -27.41 45.37
CA THR A 2 -5.45 -26.03 44.98
C THR A 2 -6.50 -25.55 43.97
N HIS A 3 -7.18 -24.44 44.27
CA HIS A 3 -8.00 -23.72 43.30
C HIS A 3 -7.37 -22.35 43.05
N SER A 4 -6.67 -22.26 41.92
CA SER A 4 -6.22 -21.01 41.31
C SER A 4 -7.32 -20.56 40.36
N ASN A 5 -7.98 -19.45 40.67
CA ASN A 5 -8.96 -18.82 39.80
C ASN A 5 -8.28 -17.61 39.15
N LYS A 6 -7.72 -17.79 37.95
CA LYS A 6 -7.24 -16.68 37.10
C LYS A 6 -8.45 -16.05 36.41
N MET A 7 -8.98 -14.96 36.98
CA MET A 7 -9.87 -14.07 36.24
C MET A 7 -9.08 -13.35 35.13
N GLY A 8 -9.27 -13.80 33.89
CA GLY A 8 -8.93 -12.99 32.72
C GLY A 8 -9.89 -11.80 32.65
N LYS A 9 -9.38 -10.59 32.88
CA LYS A 9 -10.15 -9.35 32.72
C LYS A 9 -10.44 -9.15 31.24
N VAL A 10 -11.65 -9.49 30.80
CA VAL A 10 -12.15 -9.12 29.47
C VAL A 10 -12.41 -7.61 29.50
N LEU A 11 -11.67 -6.85 28.69
CA LEU A 11 -11.90 -5.42 28.53
C LEU A 11 -13.25 -5.22 27.83
N SER A 12 -14.13 -4.40 28.41
CA SER A 12 -15.40 -4.03 27.78
C SER A 12 -15.16 -3.30 26.44
N ASP A 13 -16.12 -3.36 25.52
CA ASP A 13 -16.05 -2.69 24.21
C ASP A 13 -15.71 -1.20 24.32
N SER A 14 -16.18 -0.52 25.37
CA SER A 14 -15.84 0.88 25.65
C SER A 14 -14.35 1.09 25.99
N GLY A 15 -13.72 0.13 26.66
CA GLY A 15 -12.29 0.15 26.98
C GLY A 15 -11.42 -0.12 25.77
N LEU A 16 -11.86 -1.00 24.85
CA LEU A 16 -11.20 -1.24 23.57
C LEU A 16 -11.28 0.00 22.67
N GLN A 17 -12.45 0.65 22.58
CA GLN A 17 -12.62 1.90 21.82
C GLN A 17 -11.72 3.04 22.33
N LEU A 18 -11.58 3.17 23.64
CA LEU A 18 -10.70 4.19 24.24
C LEU A 18 -9.21 3.91 23.97
N LEU A 19 -8.78 2.65 24.04
CA LEU A 19 -7.41 2.23 23.73
C LEU A 19 -7.08 2.43 22.24
N LEU A 20 -8.00 2.04 21.35
CA LEU A 20 -7.89 2.28 19.91
C LEU A 20 -7.84 3.78 19.60
N GLY A 21 -8.66 4.60 20.29
CA GLY A 21 -8.63 6.05 20.15
C GLY A 21 -7.31 6.70 20.57
N ARG A 22 -6.68 6.21 21.65
CA ARG A 22 -5.36 6.71 22.10
C ARG A 22 -4.22 6.29 21.18
N ALA A 23 -4.21 5.04 20.72
CA ALA A 23 -3.25 4.59 19.72
C ALA A 23 -3.39 5.39 18.40
N GLN A 24 -4.63 5.72 18.02
CA GLN A 24 -4.94 6.50 16.84
C GLN A 24 -4.46 7.97 16.94
N ALA A 25 -4.68 8.63 18.07
CA ALA A 25 -4.18 9.99 18.30
C ALA A 25 -2.65 10.03 18.17
N SER A 26 -1.97 9.05 18.77
CA SER A 26 -0.51 8.90 18.66
C SER A 26 -0.03 8.68 17.22
N ILE A 27 -0.68 7.81 16.43
CA ILE A 27 -0.30 7.57 15.02
C ILE A 27 -0.54 8.83 14.16
N ASN A 28 -1.62 9.56 14.40
CA ASN A 28 -1.88 10.80 13.68
C ASN A 28 -0.89 11.90 14.08
N GLU A 29 -0.56 12.04 15.36
CA GLU A 29 0.46 12.98 15.85
C GLU A 29 1.85 12.65 15.28
N VAL A 30 2.23 11.37 15.26
CA VAL A 30 3.49 10.91 14.65
C VAL A 30 3.49 11.18 13.15
N SER A 31 2.36 10.94 12.48
CA SER A 31 2.19 11.26 11.06
C SER A 31 2.34 12.76 10.81
N GLU A 32 1.62 13.61 11.53
CA GLU A 32 1.68 15.07 11.38
C GLU A 32 3.07 15.62 11.73
N MET A 33 3.72 15.12 12.78
CA MET A 33 5.09 15.48 13.16
C MET A 33 6.12 15.07 12.10
N PHE A 34 5.92 13.92 11.44
CA PHE A 34 6.78 13.51 10.35
C PHE A 34 6.51 14.37 9.11
N MET A 35 5.23 14.56 8.77
CA MET A 35 4.78 15.34 7.62
C MET A 35 5.15 16.82 7.71
N SER A 36 5.24 17.40 8.91
CA SER A 36 5.67 18.79 9.08
C SER A 36 7.11 19.04 8.62
N LYS A 37 7.91 17.97 8.47
CA LYS A 37 9.27 18.04 7.92
C LYS A 37 9.30 18.05 6.38
N PHE A 38 8.18 17.72 5.74
CA PHE A 38 8.03 17.72 4.29
C PHE A 38 7.16 18.89 3.86
N GLY A 39 7.56 19.58 2.80
CA GLY A 39 6.68 20.56 2.17
C GLY A 39 5.43 19.84 1.64
N SER A 40 4.24 20.28 2.05
CA SER A 40 3.01 19.85 1.40
C SER A 40 3.01 20.37 -0.03
N ILE A 41 2.78 19.50 -1.01
CA ILE A 41 2.73 19.91 -2.41
C ILE A 41 1.26 20.00 -2.81
N ARG A 42 0.85 21.15 -3.36
CA ARG A 42 -0.42 21.23 -4.09
C ARG A 42 -0.27 20.42 -5.37
N ILE A 43 -1.08 19.39 -5.53
CA ILE A 43 -1.02 18.52 -6.71
C ILE A 43 -1.58 19.30 -7.90
N SER A 44 -0.69 19.73 -8.79
CA SER A 44 -1.03 20.13 -10.15
C SER A 44 -0.46 19.08 -11.09
N GLY A 45 -1.30 18.47 -11.93
CA GLY A 45 -0.91 17.45 -12.90
C GLY A 45 0.23 17.95 -13.78
N GLY A 46 1.31 17.19 -13.85
CA GLY A 46 2.55 17.61 -14.52
C GLY A 46 3.48 16.42 -14.77
N GLU A 47 3.78 16.18 -16.04
CA GLU A 47 4.36 14.96 -16.61
C GLU A 47 5.88 14.76 -16.39
N SER A 48 6.41 15.07 -15.20
CA SER A 48 7.79 14.67 -14.86
C SER A 48 7.77 13.66 -13.72
N TRP A 49 8.23 12.43 -14.02
CA TRP A 49 8.50 11.41 -13.01
C TRP A 49 9.43 11.99 -11.94
N LYS A 50 9.04 11.88 -10.67
CA LYS A 50 9.84 12.37 -9.54
C LYS A 50 10.35 11.19 -8.72
N ASP A 51 11.62 11.25 -8.33
CA ASP A 51 12.24 10.28 -7.43
C ASP A 51 11.64 10.38 -6.02
N GLY A 52 10.54 9.67 -5.81
CA GLY A 52 9.83 9.66 -4.54
C GLY A 52 8.45 9.03 -4.63
N ILE A 53 7.77 9.02 -3.50
CA ILE A 53 6.41 8.50 -3.36
C ILE A 53 5.47 9.61 -2.92
N TYR A 54 4.34 9.71 -3.60
CA TYR A 54 3.23 10.53 -3.13
C TYR A 54 2.49 9.76 -2.03
N PHE A 55 2.45 10.33 -0.84
CA PHE A 55 1.73 9.78 0.28
C PHE A 55 0.58 10.68 0.70
N VAL A 56 -0.62 10.10 0.80
CA VAL A 56 -1.82 10.80 1.27
C VAL A 56 -2.27 10.14 2.57
N THR A 57 -2.16 10.90 3.66
CA THR A 57 -2.39 10.42 5.03
C THR A 57 -3.85 10.16 5.34
N GLU A 58 -4.75 10.91 4.70
CA GLU A 58 -6.20 10.76 4.79
C GLU A 58 -6.86 11.07 3.43
N ALA A 59 -7.30 10.03 2.73
CA ALA A 59 -7.92 10.15 1.41
C ALA A 59 -9.37 10.68 1.45
N ALA A 60 -10.05 10.61 2.61
CA ALA A 60 -11.43 11.07 2.75
C ALA A 60 -11.54 12.61 2.77
N GLU A 61 -10.48 13.31 3.17
CA GLU A 61 -10.47 14.77 3.22
C GLU A 61 -10.55 15.39 1.82
N ALA A 62 -11.46 16.35 1.65
CA ALA A 62 -11.66 17.07 0.39
C ALA A 62 -10.52 18.06 0.07
N CYS A 63 -9.70 18.42 1.07
CA CYS A 63 -8.58 19.35 0.96
C CYS A 63 -7.36 18.83 1.72
N GLY A 64 -7.12 17.52 1.74
CA GLY A 64 -5.96 17.00 2.44
C GLY A 64 -4.67 17.28 1.68
N ARG A 65 -3.55 16.94 2.31
CA ARG A 65 -2.22 17.19 1.74
C ARG A 65 -1.66 15.88 1.20
N ALA A 66 -1.18 15.91 -0.04
CA ALA A 66 -0.27 14.90 -0.51
C ALA A 66 1.15 15.35 -0.23
N TYR A 67 1.95 14.41 0.26
CA TYR A 67 3.35 14.64 0.60
C TYR A 67 4.21 13.86 -0.38
N MET A 68 5.17 14.52 -1.02
CA MET A 68 6.21 13.83 -1.76
C MET A 68 7.31 13.43 -0.79
N ILE A 69 7.51 12.14 -0.61
CA ILE A 69 8.53 11.61 0.29
C ILE A 69 9.66 11.02 -0.54
N PRO A 70 10.91 11.46 -0.33
CA PRO A 70 12.06 10.84 -0.96
C PRO A 70 12.18 9.36 -0.60
N VAL A 71 12.58 8.53 -1.54
CA VAL A 71 12.73 7.07 -1.35
C VAL A 71 13.58 6.73 -0.12
N SER A 72 14.65 7.50 0.13
CA SER A 72 15.56 7.31 1.27
C SER A 72 14.90 7.50 2.64
N GLN A 73 13.79 8.26 2.70
CA GLN A 73 13.07 8.56 3.95
C GLN A 73 11.78 7.74 4.07
N PHE A 74 11.31 7.17 2.97
CA PHE A 74 10.04 6.43 2.93
C PHE A 74 10.04 5.20 3.85
N LEU A 75 11.10 4.39 3.84
CA LEU A 75 11.20 3.20 4.72
C LEU A 75 11.08 3.59 6.19
N GLN A 76 11.86 4.59 6.62
CA GLN A 76 11.86 5.07 7.99
C GLN A 76 10.48 5.60 8.40
N MET A 77 9.83 6.36 7.51
CA MET A 77 8.47 6.84 7.74
C MET A 77 7.50 5.68 7.96
N MET A 78 7.50 4.70 7.06
CA MET A 78 6.55 3.58 7.13
C MET A 78 6.75 2.77 8.41
N HIS A 79 8.00 2.57 8.85
CA HIS A 79 8.28 1.93 10.14
C HIS A 79 7.70 2.68 11.35
N GLN A 80 7.58 4.01 11.28
CA GLN A 80 7.00 4.82 12.34
C GLN A 80 5.46 4.88 12.25
N LEU A 81 4.92 4.85 11.03
CA LEU A 81 3.49 4.95 10.78
C LEU A 81 2.74 3.63 10.98
N THR A 82 3.41 2.50 10.85
CA THR A 82 2.78 1.18 10.93
C THR A 82 3.28 0.34 12.08
N ASP A 83 2.32 -0.28 12.76
CA ASP A 83 2.59 -1.29 13.77
C ASP A 83 3.08 -2.56 13.05
N PRO A 84 4.16 -3.21 13.52
CA PRO A 84 4.61 -4.47 12.93
C PRO A 84 3.59 -5.60 13.04
N SER A 85 2.58 -5.49 13.91
CA SER A 85 1.45 -6.42 13.97
C SER A 85 0.30 -6.08 13.02
N ASP A 86 0.39 -4.97 12.26
CA ASP A 86 -0.65 -4.53 11.34
C ASP A 86 -0.61 -5.34 10.04
N THR A 87 -1.22 -6.53 10.12
CA THR A 87 -1.31 -7.48 9.01
C THR A 87 -2.36 -7.06 7.99
N VAL A 88 -2.09 -7.38 6.73
CA VAL A 88 -3.05 -7.19 5.64
C VAL A 88 -4.09 -8.30 5.70
N LEU A 89 -5.36 -7.91 5.83
CA LEU A 89 -6.48 -8.84 5.97
C LEU A 89 -7.08 -9.20 4.61
N ARG A 90 -7.28 -8.20 3.76
CA ARG A 90 -7.97 -8.32 2.49
C ARG A 90 -7.30 -7.47 1.43
N VAL A 91 -7.19 -7.99 0.22
CA VAL A 91 -6.55 -7.36 -0.92
C VAL A 91 -7.51 -7.44 -2.11
N GLN A 92 -7.72 -6.31 -2.77
CA GLN A 92 -8.58 -6.16 -3.93
C GLN A 92 -7.79 -5.50 -5.06
N ARG A 93 -7.90 -6.05 -6.25
CA ARG A 93 -7.33 -5.45 -7.47
C ARG A 93 -8.45 -4.82 -8.28
N PHE A 94 -8.28 -3.57 -8.66
CA PHE A 94 -9.23 -2.81 -9.45
C PHE A 94 -8.63 -2.38 -10.79
N GLN A 95 -9.50 -2.14 -11.76
CA GLN A 95 -9.20 -1.35 -12.95
C GLN A 95 -10.14 -0.16 -13.05
N THR A 96 -9.68 0.91 -13.70
CA THR A 96 -10.45 2.12 -14.01
C THR A 96 -10.07 2.62 -15.40
N ALA A 97 -10.95 3.43 -15.99
CA ALA A 97 -10.64 4.20 -17.19
C ALA A 97 -9.41 5.10 -16.96
N VAL A 98 -8.62 5.31 -18.00
CA VAL A 98 -7.66 6.43 -18.04
C VAL A 98 -8.45 7.69 -18.38
N GLU A 99 -8.17 8.81 -17.71
CA GLU A 99 -8.86 10.08 -17.96
C GLU A 99 -8.83 10.44 -19.46
N GLY A 100 -10.00 10.73 -20.03
CA GLY A 100 -10.16 11.01 -21.46
C GLY A 100 -10.27 9.78 -22.39
N VAL A 101 -10.17 8.55 -21.86
CA VAL A 101 -10.29 7.30 -22.64
C VAL A 101 -11.42 6.44 -22.08
N PRO A 102 -12.48 6.11 -22.85
CA PRO A 102 -13.55 5.21 -22.38
C PRO A 102 -13.03 3.80 -22.08
N ILE A 103 -13.68 3.09 -21.15
CA ILE A 103 -13.34 1.70 -20.80
C ILE A 103 -13.62 0.81 -22.01
N ILE A 104 -12.58 0.37 -22.71
CA ILE A 104 -12.67 -0.65 -23.76
C ILE A 104 -12.23 -1.98 -23.13
N PRO A 105 -13.12 -2.99 -23.03
CA PRO A 105 -12.87 -4.26 -22.30
C PRO A 105 -11.67 -5.10 -22.75
N THR A 106 -10.97 -4.69 -23.82
CA THR A 106 -9.95 -5.49 -24.52
C THR A 106 -8.65 -4.74 -24.85
N ALA A 107 -8.44 -3.50 -24.40
CA ALA A 107 -7.31 -2.68 -24.88
C ALA A 107 -6.32 -2.25 -23.78
N MET A 108 -5.06 -2.03 -24.19
CA MET A 108 -3.86 -1.60 -23.44
C MET A 108 -3.98 -0.31 -22.59
N PHE A 109 -5.19 0.26 -22.43
CA PHE A 109 -5.42 1.60 -21.88
C PHE A 109 -6.39 1.60 -20.70
N ASN A 110 -6.21 0.65 -19.77
CA ASN A 110 -6.83 0.74 -18.44
C ASN A 110 -5.76 0.99 -17.38
N HIS A 111 -6.13 1.75 -16.36
CA HIS A 111 -5.29 1.96 -15.19
C HIS A 111 -5.70 0.97 -14.11
N GLN A 112 -4.74 0.29 -13.50
CA GLN A 112 -5.00 -0.63 -12.41
C GLN A 112 -4.44 -0.09 -11.10
N PHE A 113 -5.03 -0.53 -10.00
CA PHE A 113 -4.57 -0.22 -8.65
C PHE A 113 -4.96 -1.33 -7.67
N VAL A 114 -4.27 -1.38 -6.54
CA VAL A 114 -4.59 -2.29 -5.44
C VAL A 114 -5.20 -1.49 -4.29
N VAL A 115 -6.26 -2.04 -3.70
CA VAL A 115 -6.82 -1.60 -2.42
C VAL A 115 -6.64 -2.73 -1.42
N PHE A 116 -6.22 -2.44 -0.20
CA PHE A 116 -6.08 -3.45 0.83
C PHE A 116 -6.44 -2.93 2.22
N GLU A 117 -6.95 -3.83 3.04
CA GLU A 117 -7.37 -3.59 4.43
C GLU A 117 -6.31 -4.14 5.37
N THR A 118 -6.07 -3.41 6.46
CA THR A 118 -5.14 -3.78 7.52
C THR A 118 -5.87 -3.92 8.85
N GLN A 119 -5.31 -4.70 9.77
CA GLN A 119 -5.92 -5.01 11.07
C GLN A 119 -6.23 -3.76 11.91
N GLY A 120 -5.47 -2.68 11.74
CA GLY A 120 -5.70 -1.36 12.33
C GLY A 120 -6.96 -0.64 11.82
N CYS A 121 -7.82 -1.31 11.04
CA CYS A 121 -9.00 -0.75 10.38
C CYS A 121 -8.66 0.38 9.40
N TRP A 122 -7.45 0.34 8.85
CA TRP A 122 -7.04 1.22 7.77
C TRP A 122 -7.20 0.53 6.43
N TRP A 123 -7.78 1.27 5.50
CA TRP A 123 -7.78 0.96 4.10
C TRP A 123 -6.68 1.73 3.41
N TRP A 124 -6.01 1.05 2.49
CA TRP A 124 -4.90 1.59 1.72
C TRP A 124 -5.19 1.41 0.25
N SER A 125 -4.69 2.31 -0.59
CA SER A 125 -4.53 2.03 -2.02
C SER A 125 -3.14 2.38 -2.50
N ILE A 126 -2.65 1.57 -3.43
CA ILE A 126 -1.34 1.76 -4.06
C ILE A 126 -1.47 1.62 -5.57
N GLU A 127 -0.88 2.58 -6.28
CA GLU A 127 -0.87 2.62 -7.73
C GLU A 127 0.32 3.42 -8.25
N LYS A 128 0.68 3.17 -9.51
CA LYS A 128 1.82 3.80 -10.17
C LYS A 128 1.40 4.29 -11.55
N ASN A 129 1.75 5.52 -11.89
CA ASN A 129 1.51 6.11 -13.21
C ASN A 129 2.75 6.89 -13.68
N ALA A 130 2.62 7.69 -14.74
CA ALA A 130 3.72 8.48 -15.29
C ALA A 130 4.29 9.53 -14.31
N GLU A 131 3.50 9.97 -13.31
CA GLU A 131 3.95 10.97 -12.34
C GLU A 131 4.70 10.36 -11.15
N GLY A 132 4.52 9.06 -10.88
CA GLY A 132 5.15 8.37 -9.77
C GLY A 132 4.29 7.30 -9.11
N LEU A 133 4.82 6.71 -8.04
CA LEU A 133 4.08 5.81 -7.16
C LEU A 133 3.27 6.63 -6.15
N THR A 134 2.02 6.24 -5.92
CA THR A 134 1.14 6.83 -4.92
C THR A 134 0.70 5.77 -3.94
N LEU A 135 0.82 6.06 -2.65
CA LEU A 135 0.26 5.29 -1.56
C LEU A 135 -0.67 6.22 -0.77
N GLN A 136 -1.89 5.78 -0.50
CA GLN A 136 -2.84 6.59 0.25
C GLN A 136 -3.60 5.70 1.21
N ARG A 137 -4.04 6.28 2.33
CA ARG A 137 -4.83 5.56 3.33
C ARG A 137 -6.04 6.35 3.78
N SER A 138 -7.03 5.64 4.29
CA SER A 138 -8.21 6.20 4.94
C SER A 138 -8.87 5.13 5.80
N ARG A 139 -9.67 5.53 6.78
CA ARG A 139 -10.60 4.61 7.45
C ARG A 139 -11.86 4.35 6.61
N ASP A 140 -12.11 5.14 5.56
CA ASP A 140 -13.17 4.92 4.59
C ASP A 140 -12.64 4.20 3.34
N VAL A 141 -13.06 2.96 3.13
CA VAL A 141 -12.73 2.18 1.93
C VAL A 141 -13.12 2.91 0.65
N LYS A 142 -14.25 3.63 0.64
CA LYS A 142 -14.70 4.37 -0.55
C LYS A 142 -13.75 5.49 -0.88
N ALA A 143 -13.13 6.13 0.12
CA ALA A 143 -12.17 7.19 -0.10
C ALA A 143 -10.93 6.66 -0.83
N VAL A 144 -10.32 5.57 -0.34
CA VAL A 144 -9.13 5.02 -1.02
C VAL A 144 -9.45 4.35 -2.35
N ARG A 145 -10.69 3.88 -2.55
CA ARG A 145 -11.12 3.18 -3.78
C ARG A 145 -11.62 4.12 -4.88
N ARG A 146 -12.34 5.18 -4.53
CA ARG A 146 -12.98 6.09 -5.49
C ARG A 146 -12.21 7.38 -5.70
N ARG A 147 -11.10 7.60 -5.01
CA ARG A 147 -10.29 8.81 -5.18
C ARG A 147 -8.83 8.47 -5.40
N TYR A 148 -8.20 9.11 -6.37
CA TYR A 148 -6.76 9.10 -6.58
C TYR A 148 -6.21 10.46 -6.16
N ARG A 149 -5.36 10.49 -5.13
CA ARG A 149 -4.83 11.74 -4.58
C ARG A 149 -5.92 12.79 -4.34
N GLN A 150 -7.03 12.34 -3.74
CA GLN A 150 -8.25 13.10 -3.42
C GLN A 150 -9.09 13.56 -4.60
N GLN A 151 -8.63 13.35 -5.84
CA GLN A 151 -9.46 13.56 -7.03
C GLN A 151 -10.34 12.33 -7.26
N PRO A 152 -11.60 12.48 -7.69
CA PRO A 152 -12.44 11.35 -8.06
C PRO A 152 -11.76 10.47 -9.13
N ARG A 153 -11.78 9.15 -8.94
CA ARG A 153 -11.45 8.21 -10.00
C ARG A 153 -12.66 8.03 -10.92
N PRO A 154 -12.45 7.74 -12.21
CA PRO A 154 -13.48 7.18 -13.07
C PRO A 154 -14.03 5.86 -12.49
N GLU A 155 -15.07 5.33 -13.12
CA GLU A 155 -15.74 4.10 -12.68
C GLU A 155 -14.76 2.93 -12.50
N GLU A 156 -14.76 2.33 -11.31
CA GLU A 156 -13.91 1.22 -10.95
C GLU A 156 -14.57 -0.15 -11.19
N VAL A 157 -13.81 -1.10 -11.72
CA VAL A 157 -14.20 -2.51 -11.86
C VAL A 157 -13.30 -3.37 -10.99
N LEU A 158 -13.90 -4.15 -10.09
CA LEU A 158 -13.18 -5.15 -9.29
C LEU A 158 -12.74 -6.30 -10.22
N LEU A 159 -11.44 -6.58 -10.24
CA LEU A 159 -10.86 -7.68 -11.00
C LEU A 159 -10.70 -8.93 -10.17
N GLU A 160 -10.11 -8.80 -8.97
CA GLU A 160 -9.81 -9.93 -8.08
C GLU A 160 -9.85 -9.51 -6.62
N GLU A 161 -10.19 -10.45 -5.73
CA GLU A 161 -10.14 -10.28 -4.28
C GLU A 161 -9.57 -11.53 -3.62
N LYS A 162 -8.66 -11.35 -2.66
CA LYS A 162 -8.05 -12.42 -1.86
C LYS A 162 -7.73 -11.95 -0.45
N ASN A 163 -7.48 -12.90 0.45
CA ASN A 163 -6.94 -12.61 1.77
C ASN A 163 -5.48 -12.17 1.65
N GLY A 164 -5.07 -11.23 2.51
CA GLY A 164 -3.68 -10.84 2.66
C GLY A 164 -2.88 -11.88 3.45
N THR A 165 -1.57 -11.91 3.22
CA THR A 165 -0.66 -12.87 3.86
C THR A 165 0.59 -12.23 4.44
N CYS A 166 0.67 -10.90 4.42
CA CYS A 166 1.85 -10.14 4.84
C CYS A 166 1.46 -8.90 5.66
N ASP A 167 2.44 -8.25 6.26
CA ASP A 167 2.29 -6.92 6.87
C ASP A 167 2.70 -5.78 5.90
N ILE A 168 2.39 -4.53 6.27
CA ILE A 168 2.78 -3.37 5.45
C ILE A 168 4.30 -3.24 5.29
N ARG A 169 5.10 -3.63 6.29
CA ARG A 169 6.56 -3.50 6.23
C ARG A 169 7.13 -4.48 5.22
N GLU A 170 6.56 -5.67 5.08
CA GLU A 170 6.88 -6.60 3.99
C GLU A 170 6.53 -6.01 2.62
N LEU A 171 5.39 -5.34 2.47
CA LEU A 171 5.05 -4.62 1.23
C LEU A 171 6.08 -3.52 0.93
N VAL A 172 6.39 -2.68 1.92
CA VAL A 172 7.31 -1.56 1.77
C VAL A 172 8.73 -2.04 1.46
N SER A 173 9.16 -3.13 2.09
CA SER A 173 10.45 -3.78 1.81
C SER A 173 10.50 -4.31 0.38
N PHE A 174 9.42 -4.92 -0.10
CA PHE A 174 9.29 -5.38 -1.48
C PHE A 174 9.39 -4.24 -2.49
N LEU A 175 8.67 -3.14 -2.27
CA LEU A 175 8.72 -1.97 -3.15
C LEU A 175 10.14 -1.39 -3.26
N TYR A 176 10.89 -1.44 -2.17
CA TYR A 176 12.29 -1.01 -2.13
C TYR A 176 13.24 -2.02 -2.80
N SER A 177 13.15 -3.31 -2.47
CA SER A 177 14.04 -4.35 -2.99
C SER A 177 13.90 -4.54 -4.49
N GLU A 178 12.66 -4.51 -5.00
CA GLU A 178 12.37 -4.62 -6.43
C GLU A 178 12.63 -3.32 -7.19
N ARG A 179 13.14 -2.29 -6.53
CA ARG A 179 13.39 -0.95 -7.11
C ARG A 179 12.14 -0.34 -7.75
N GLU A 180 10.95 -0.72 -7.31
CA GLU A 180 9.69 -0.19 -7.86
C GLU A 180 9.57 1.33 -7.70
N LEU A 181 10.18 1.84 -6.63
CA LEU A 181 10.23 3.26 -6.31
C LEU A 181 11.14 4.07 -7.26
N THR A 182 12.07 3.42 -7.96
CA THR A 182 13.03 4.08 -8.88
C THR A 182 12.89 3.62 -10.34
N LYS A 183 12.00 2.65 -10.61
CA LYS A 183 11.73 2.17 -11.98
C LYS A 183 10.95 3.24 -12.75
N ILE A 184 11.59 3.80 -13.77
CA ILE A 184 10.97 4.75 -14.72
C ILE A 184 9.72 4.11 -15.34
N TYR A 185 8.61 4.85 -15.32
CA TYR A 185 7.36 4.40 -15.92
C TYR A 185 7.47 4.35 -17.45
N HIS A 186 7.16 3.19 -18.03
CA HIS A 186 7.06 3.03 -19.48
C HIS A 186 5.66 2.54 -19.83
N ALA A 187 4.82 3.44 -20.37
CA ALA A 187 3.42 3.16 -20.70
C ALA A 187 3.21 1.91 -21.57
N PHE A 188 4.21 1.53 -22.38
CA PHE A 188 4.14 0.42 -23.33
C PHE A 188 4.89 -0.86 -22.92
N VAL A 189 5.77 -0.82 -21.90
CA VAL A 189 6.70 -1.94 -21.57
C VAL A 189 6.76 -2.27 -20.08
N SER A 190 6.48 -1.31 -19.20
CA SER A 190 6.41 -1.47 -17.73
C SER A 190 5.28 -0.60 -17.21
N ASN A 191 4.07 -0.99 -17.59
CA ASN A 191 2.85 -0.24 -17.30
C ASN A 191 2.37 -0.47 -15.85
N CYS A 192 1.35 0.28 -15.45
CA CYS A 192 0.71 0.16 -14.15
C CYS A 192 0.15 -1.25 -13.85
N GLN A 193 -0.18 -2.02 -14.89
CA GLN A 193 -0.75 -3.37 -14.74
C GLN A 193 0.29 -4.35 -14.20
N HIS A 194 1.52 -4.34 -14.72
CA HIS A 194 2.60 -5.21 -14.21
C HIS A 194 2.91 -4.88 -12.75
N PHE A 195 3.08 -3.61 -12.43
CA PHE A 195 3.29 -3.15 -11.06
C PHE A 195 2.18 -3.64 -10.11
N VAL A 196 0.91 -3.47 -10.51
CA VAL A 196 -0.24 -3.89 -9.71
C VAL A 196 -0.32 -5.40 -9.57
N VAL A 197 -0.03 -6.16 -10.61
CA VAL A 197 0.03 -7.62 -10.56
C VAL A 197 1.08 -8.09 -9.55
N ASP A 198 2.26 -7.47 -9.56
CA ASP A 198 3.36 -7.87 -8.68
C ASP A 198 3.07 -7.50 -7.22
N VAL A 199 2.54 -6.30 -6.97
CA VAL A 199 2.07 -5.90 -5.62
C VAL A 199 0.96 -6.82 -5.13
N TYR A 200 -0.05 -7.09 -5.97
CA TYR A 200 -1.16 -7.96 -5.61
C TYR A 200 -0.68 -9.38 -5.28
N LYS A 201 0.22 -9.94 -6.10
CA LYS A 201 0.84 -11.24 -5.82
C LYS A 201 1.61 -11.20 -4.51
N HIS A 202 2.45 -10.19 -4.28
CA HIS A 202 3.23 -10.09 -3.05
C HIS A 202 2.34 -10.07 -1.80
N LEU A 203 1.23 -9.32 -1.86
CA LEU A 203 0.27 -9.19 -0.76
C LEU A 203 -0.55 -10.47 -0.48
N THR A 204 -0.71 -11.35 -1.47
CA THR A 204 -1.65 -12.49 -1.41
C THR A 204 -0.97 -13.86 -1.47
N ARG A 205 0.34 -13.90 -1.77
CA ARG A 205 1.12 -15.13 -1.93
C ARG A 205 1.22 -15.87 -0.60
N SER A 206 0.95 -17.17 -0.60
CA SER A 206 1.01 -17.99 0.62
C SER A 206 2.46 -18.12 1.13
N GLN A 207 2.61 -18.46 2.40
CA GLN A 207 3.95 -18.69 2.97
C GLN A 207 4.69 -19.84 2.27
N GLU A 208 3.95 -20.87 1.83
CA GLU A 208 4.49 -22.00 1.07
C GLU A 208 5.03 -21.54 -0.29
N GLU A 209 4.27 -20.71 -1.02
CA GLU A 209 4.70 -20.15 -2.30
C GLU A 209 5.92 -19.22 -2.14
N LYS A 210 5.96 -18.40 -1.07
CA LYS A 210 7.13 -17.57 -0.73
C LYS A 210 8.38 -18.45 -0.49
N THR A 211 8.21 -19.55 0.24
CA THR A 211 9.30 -20.48 0.60
C THR A 211 9.83 -21.21 -0.64
N LEU A 212 8.94 -21.72 -1.49
CA LEU A 212 9.31 -22.41 -2.73
C LEU A 212 10.12 -21.51 -3.68
N ILE A 213 9.75 -20.23 -3.80
CA ILE A 213 10.49 -19.27 -4.63
C ILE A 213 11.89 -19.02 -4.08
N LEU A 214 12.02 -18.83 -2.77
CA LEU A 214 13.32 -18.64 -2.12
C LEU A 214 14.22 -19.86 -2.35
N GLU A 215 13.71 -21.07 -2.08
CA GLU A 215 14.45 -22.31 -2.30
C GLU A 215 14.87 -22.50 -3.76
N TYR A 216 13.97 -22.19 -4.71
CA TYR A 216 14.27 -22.27 -6.13
C TYR A 216 15.36 -21.26 -6.53
N SER A 217 15.26 -20.02 -6.06
CA SER A 217 16.22 -18.96 -6.34
C SER A 217 17.61 -19.29 -5.80
N GLU A 218 17.70 -19.80 -4.57
CA GLU A 218 18.97 -20.25 -3.99
C GLU A 218 19.57 -21.42 -4.76
N ARG A 219 18.74 -22.40 -5.16
CA ARG A 219 19.19 -23.54 -5.94
C ARG A 219 19.73 -23.10 -7.30
N TYR A 220 19.08 -22.14 -7.95
CA TYR A 220 19.54 -21.58 -9.22
C TYR A 220 20.85 -20.79 -9.07
N SER A 221 20.95 -19.90 -8.07
CA SER A 221 22.18 -19.15 -7.79
C SER A 221 23.36 -20.05 -7.42
N ARG A 222 23.13 -21.15 -6.70
CA ARG A 222 24.17 -22.15 -6.44
C ARG A 222 24.62 -22.83 -7.73
N LYS A 223 23.70 -23.23 -8.61
CA LYS A 223 24.06 -23.83 -9.91
C LYS A 223 24.89 -22.88 -10.77
N VAL A 224 24.51 -21.59 -10.87
CA VAL A 224 25.28 -20.62 -11.67
C VAL A 224 26.70 -20.44 -11.14
N ARG A 225 26.91 -20.45 -9.81
CA ARG A 225 28.26 -20.41 -9.20
C ARG A 225 29.10 -21.67 -9.44
N TYR A 226 28.49 -22.79 -9.81
CA TYR A 226 29.22 -24.01 -10.16
C TYR A 226 29.70 -24.02 -11.62
N TYR A 227 29.22 -23.09 -12.46
CA TYR A 227 29.55 -23.00 -13.88
C TYR A 227 30.31 -21.73 -14.27
N LEU A 228 30.72 -20.92 -13.28
CA LEU A 228 31.60 -19.75 -13.43
C LEU A 228 32.87 -19.97 -12.61
#